data_AF-A0A520GWP8-F1
#
_entry.id   AF-A0A520GWP8-F1
#
_cell.length_a   1.000
_cell.length_b   1.000
_cell.length_c   1.000
_cell.angle_alpha   90.00
_cell.angle_beta   90.00
_cell.angle_gamma   90.00
#
_symmetry.space_group_name_H-M   'P 1'
#
loop_
_entity.id
_entity.type
_entity.pdbx_description
1 polymer ?
#
loop_
_entity_poly.entity_id
_entity_poly.type
_entity_poly.pdbx_seq_one_letter_code
_entity_poly.pdbx_strand_id
1 'polypeptide(L)'
;MTCAAASPGTGAPADDVGALVRCCAEATLAHIDASVDELGQAGTLLGDAMAVLRERFAAALAADTDAADPGECRRHLEAAMVALQCEDALVQMLDSMRRRSLRAADALRCAVTPGPSGPGPAAGPGDGRAAREATASRLRQAASVLNAGAARAGPVRQKKAVVGTVELF
;
A
#
# COMPACT_ATOMS: atom_id res chain seq x y z
N MET A 1 -28.73 -38.37 22.93
CA MET A 1 -29.26 -37.00 23.05
C MET A 1 -29.41 -36.68 24.53
N THR A 2 -28.48 -35.91 25.09
CA THR A 2 -28.53 -35.37 26.46
C THR A 2 -27.87 -34.00 26.44
N CYS A 3 -28.66 -32.98 26.79
CA CYS A 3 -28.22 -31.62 27.03
C CYS A 3 -27.20 -31.57 28.18
N ALA A 4 -26.02 -31.02 27.92
CA ALA A 4 -25.19 -30.44 28.96
C ALA A 4 -25.33 -28.91 28.86
N ALA A 5 -26.10 -28.34 29.78
CA ALA A 5 -26.13 -26.90 30.01
C ALA A 5 -24.78 -26.50 30.61
N ALA A 6 -23.89 -25.95 29.78
CA ALA A 6 -22.70 -25.28 30.27
C ALA A 6 -23.11 -23.88 30.76
N SER A 7 -23.05 -23.72 32.08
CA SER A 7 -23.18 -22.44 32.77
C SER A 7 -22.19 -21.42 32.16
N PRO A 8 -22.55 -20.13 31.96
CA PRO A 8 -21.62 -19.13 31.44
C PRO A 8 -20.61 -18.77 32.53
N GLY A 9 -19.54 -19.55 32.58
CA GLY A 9 -18.37 -19.33 33.41
C GLY A 9 -17.69 -18.02 33.04
N THR A 10 -17.75 -17.11 33.99
CA THR A 10 -17.09 -15.82 34.11
C THR A 10 -15.58 -15.91 33.84
N GLY A 11 -15.16 -15.83 32.57
CA GLY A 11 -13.74 -15.81 32.23
C GLY A 11 -13.43 -15.71 30.74
N ALA A 12 -13.62 -14.54 30.11
CA ALA A 12 -12.96 -14.19 28.85
C ALA A 12 -13.11 -12.71 28.43
N PRO A 13 -12.48 -11.73 29.12
CA PRO A 13 -12.27 -10.41 28.51
C PRO A 13 -10.79 -10.03 28.32
N ALA A 14 -9.85 -10.74 28.95
CA ALA A 14 -8.41 -10.46 28.80
C ALA A 14 -7.82 -11.15 27.55
N ASP A 15 -8.30 -12.35 27.23
CA ASP A 15 -7.86 -13.13 26.06
C ASP A 15 -8.26 -12.47 24.73
N ASP A 16 -9.33 -11.65 24.72
CA ASP A 16 -9.81 -10.96 23.52
C ASP A 16 -8.88 -9.82 23.08
N VAL A 17 -8.33 -9.04 24.02
CA VAL A 17 -7.37 -7.97 23.70
C VAL A 17 -6.04 -8.54 23.22
N GLY A 18 -5.54 -9.62 23.84
CA GLY A 18 -4.33 -10.31 23.40
C GLY A 18 -4.46 -10.86 21.98
N ALA A 19 -5.61 -11.47 21.66
CA ALA A 19 -5.91 -11.93 20.31
C ALA A 19 -5.97 -10.78 19.29
N LEU A 20 -6.55 -9.64 19.67
CA LEU A 20 -6.61 -8.44 18.81
C LEU A 20 -5.23 -7.80 18.59
N VAL A 21 -4.35 -7.80 19.60
CA VAL A 21 -2.96 -7.34 19.43
C VAL A 21 -2.23 -8.23 18.44
N ARG A 22 -2.36 -9.56 18.54
CA ARG A 22 -1.77 -10.49 17.58
C ARG A 22 -2.32 -10.27 16.17
N CYS A 23 -3.64 -10.09 16.03
CA CYS A 23 -4.28 -9.79 14.75
C CYS A 23 -3.76 -8.47 14.14
N CYS A 24 -3.58 -7.42 14.95
CA CYS A 24 -2.98 -6.17 14.50
C CYS A 24 -1.51 -6.35 14.06
N ALA A 25 -0.74 -7.17 14.77
CA ALA A 25 0.64 -7.47 14.42
C ALA A 25 0.72 -8.22 13.07
N GLU A 26 -0.10 -9.26 12.89
CA GLU A 26 -0.24 -10.01 11.64
C GLU A 26 -0.67 -9.09 10.47
N ALA A 27 -1.66 -8.24 10.69
CA ALA A 27 -2.11 -7.26 9.70
C ALA A 27 -1.02 -6.22 9.37
N THR A 28 -0.18 -5.86 10.34
CA THR A 28 0.97 -4.95 10.13
C THR A 28 2.03 -5.62 9.26
N LEU A 29 2.37 -6.88 9.54
CA LEU A 29 3.31 -7.65 8.72
C LEU A 29 2.80 -7.80 7.29
N ALA A 30 1.54 -8.19 7.11
CA ALA A 30 0.92 -8.28 5.78
C ALA A 30 0.92 -6.94 5.03
N HIS A 31 0.74 -5.82 5.73
CA HIS A 31 0.85 -4.49 5.14
C HIS A 31 2.27 -4.16 4.68
N ILE A 32 3.29 -4.54 5.47
CA ILE A 32 4.70 -4.35 5.12
C ILE A 32 5.06 -5.20 3.90
N ASP A 33 4.71 -6.48 3.90
CA ASP A 33 5.01 -7.40 2.80
C ASP A 33 4.40 -6.90 1.49
N ALA A 34 3.12 -6.50 1.51
CA ALA A 34 2.46 -5.93 0.34
C ALA A 34 3.12 -4.62 -0.14
N SER A 35 3.63 -3.79 0.79
CA SER A 35 4.33 -2.56 0.43
C SER A 35 5.70 -2.83 -0.19
N VAL A 36 6.40 -3.87 0.26
CA VAL A 36 7.69 -4.32 -0.31
C VAL A 36 7.47 -4.83 -1.73
N ASP A 37 6.44 -5.64 -1.96
CA ASP A 37 6.11 -6.14 -3.30
C ASP A 37 5.78 -5.01 -4.29
N GLU A 38 4.99 -4.02 -3.86
CA GLU A 38 4.69 -2.83 -4.66
C GLU A 38 5.94 -2.00 -4.98
N LEU A 39 6.85 -1.84 -4.01
CA LEU A 39 8.14 -1.18 -4.22
C LEU A 39 9.03 -1.93 -5.21
N GLY A 40 9.06 -3.26 -5.13
CA GLY A 40 9.76 -4.11 -6.08
C GLY A 40 9.25 -3.90 -7.51
N GLN A 41 7.92 -3.93 -7.69
CA GLN A 41 7.29 -3.68 -8.99
C GLN A 41 7.58 -2.27 -9.50
N ALA A 42 7.55 -1.25 -8.63
CA ALA A 42 7.95 0.12 -8.96
C ALA A 42 9.39 0.20 -9.45
N GLY A 43 10.30 -0.48 -8.76
CA GLY A 43 11.71 -0.55 -9.12
C GLY A 43 11.93 -1.18 -10.49
N THR A 44 11.24 -2.29 -10.79
CA THR A 44 11.30 -2.93 -12.11
C THR A 44 10.78 -2.00 -13.21
N LEU A 45 9.61 -1.39 -13.03
CA LEU A 45 9.04 -0.46 -14.01
C LEU A 45 9.96 0.74 -14.28
N LEU A 46 10.59 1.30 -13.24
CA LEU A 46 11.58 2.36 -13.40
C LEU A 46 12.83 1.87 -14.15
N GLY A 47 13.32 0.67 -13.82
CA GLY A 47 14.45 0.06 -14.50
C GLY A 47 14.22 -0.10 -16.00
N ASP A 48 13.05 -0.64 -16.37
CA ASP A 48 12.65 -0.84 -17.76
C ASP A 48 12.50 0.49 -18.51
N ALA A 49 11.83 1.48 -17.90
CA ALA A 49 11.67 2.81 -18.48
C ALA A 49 13.03 3.49 -18.73
N MET A 50 13.95 3.40 -17.76
CA MET A 50 15.29 3.96 -17.89
C MET A 50 16.14 3.24 -18.93
N ALA A 51 15.96 1.93 -19.11
CA ALA A 51 16.63 1.17 -20.17
C ALA A 51 16.17 1.64 -21.55
N VAL A 52 14.85 1.75 -21.76
CA VAL A 52 14.25 2.26 -23.00
C VAL A 52 14.71 3.69 -23.28
N LEU A 53 14.72 4.55 -22.26
CA LEU A 53 15.16 5.94 -22.39
C LEU A 53 16.63 6.02 -22.86
N ARG A 54 17.53 5.26 -22.24
CA ARG A 54 18.95 5.20 -22.62
C ARG A 54 19.13 4.69 -24.04
N GLU A 55 18.43 3.62 -24.42
CA GLU A 55 18.47 3.03 -25.76
C GLU A 55 18.01 4.05 -26.82
N ARG A 56 16.86 4.70 -26.59
CA ARG A 56 16.27 5.63 -27.56
C ARG A 56 17.05 6.93 -27.68
N PHE A 57 17.59 7.48 -26.59
CA PHE A 57 18.49 8.63 -26.68
C PHE A 57 19.79 8.29 -27.40
N ALA A 58 20.40 7.13 -27.13
CA ALA A 58 21.61 6.71 -27.83
C ALA A 58 21.35 6.55 -29.34
N ALA A 59 20.22 5.96 -29.72
CA ALA A 59 19.82 5.83 -31.12
C ALA A 59 19.56 7.19 -31.79
N ALA A 60 18.88 8.12 -31.12
CA ALA A 60 18.65 9.47 -31.63
C ALA A 60 19.96 10.25 -31.82
N LEU A 61 20.91 10.15 -30.87
CA LEU A 61 22.23 10.78 -30.98
C LEU A 61 23.07 10.18 -32.11
N ALA A 62 22.97 8.87 -32.34
CA ALA A 62 23.65 8.22 -33.45
C ALA A 62 23.06 8.64 -34.82
N ALA A 63 21.73 8.78 -34.90
CA ALA A 63 21.05 9.26 -36.10
C ALA A 63 21.44 10.70 -36.49
N ASP A 64 21.77 11.55 -35.52
CA ASP A 64 22.16 12.95 -35.77
C ASP A 64 23.55 13.08 -36.44
N THR A 65 24.32 11.99 -36.54
CA THR A 65 25.73 12.05 -36.97
C THR A 65 26.00 11.81 -38.44
N ASP A 66 25.10 11.27 -39.26
CA ASP A 66 25.25 11.25 -40.73
C ASP A 66 23.98 10.70 -41.41
N ALA A 67 23.36 11.50 -42.29
CA ALA A 67 22.33 11.09 -43.25
C ALA A 67 21.08 10.35 -42.72
N ALA A 68 20.76 10.40 -41.43
CA ALA A 68 19.58 9.69 -40.92
C ALA A 68 18.27 10.41 -41.24
N ASP A 69 17.22 9.60 -41.43
CA ASP A 69 15.86 10.07 -41.66
C ASP A 69 15.36 10.87 -40.44
N PRO A 70 14.97 12.15 -40.60
CA PRO A 70 14.38 12.93 -39.51
C PRO A 70 13.13 12.27 -38.92
N GLY A 71 12.43 11.42 -39.69
CA GLY A 71 11.33 10.59 -39.19
C GLY A 71 11.76 9.51 -38.19
N GLU A 72 12.98 8.98 -38.30
CA GLU A 72 13.54 8.01 -37.36
C GLU A 72 13.96 8.67 -36.05
N CYS A 73 14.66 9.80 -36.11
CA CYS A 73 15.01 10.60 -34.93
C CYS A 73 13.74 11.00 -34.13
N ARG A 74 12.70 11.47 -34.83
CA ARG A 74 11.41 11.78 -34.20
C ARG A 74 10.77 10.58 -33.50
N ARG A 75 10.78 9.39 -34.12
CA ARG A 75 10.26 8.16 -33.51
C ARG A 75 11.02 7.77 -32.24
N HIS A 76 12.34 7.93 -32.22
CA HIS A 76 13.14 7.69 -31.02
C HIS A 76 12.81 8.69 -29.90
N LEU A 77 12.63 9.97 -30.22
CA LEU A 77 12.22 10.99 -29.25
C LEU A 77 10.80 10.74 -28.70
N GLU A 78 9.84 10.36 -29.54
CA GLU A 78 8.48 10.01 -29.10
C GLU A 78 8.50 8.78 -28.15
N ALA A 79 9.31 7.77 -28.45
CA ALA A 79 9.49 6.62 -27.56
C ALA A 79 10.14 7.00 -26.22
N ALA A 80 11.13 7.92 -26.22
CA ALA A 80 11.72 8.45 -25.00
C ALA A 80 10.72 9.26 -24.17
N MET A 81 9.85 10.05 -24.81
CA MET A 81 8.76 10.77 -24.12
C MET A 81 7.75 9.82 -23.47
N VAL A 82 7.39 8.72 -24.13
CA VAL A 82 6.52 7.69 -23.53
C VAL A 82 7.20 7.02 -22.33
N ALA A 83 8.50 6.76 -22.40
CA ALA A 83 9.26 6.23 -21.26
C ALA A 83 9.30 7.24 -20.08
N LEU A 84 9.39 8.55 -20.35
CA LEU A 84 9.28 9.58 -19.32
C LEU A 84 7.89 9.65 -18.69
N GLN A 85 6.81 9.33 -19.41
CA GLN A 85 5.47 9.24 -18.82
C GLN A 85 5.35 8.10 -17.79
N CYS A 86 6.27 7.13 -17.79
CA CYS A 86 6.36 6.14 -16.71
C CYS A 86 6.80 6.79 -15.39
N GLU A 87 7.55 7.90 -15.42
CA GLU A 87 7.92 8.66 -14.22
C GLU A 87 6.68 9.18 -13.49
N ASP A 88 5.72 9.77 -14.20
CA ASP A 88 4.46 10.25 -13.61
C ASP A 88 3.66 9.13 -12.95
N ALA A 89 3.62 7.96 -13.59
CA ALA A 89 2.95 6.78 -13.02
C ALA A 89 3.67 6.27 -11.75
N LEU A 90 5.01 6.31 -11.73
CA LEU A 90 5.81 5.94 -10.57
C LEU A 90 5.63 6.93 -9.42
N VAL A 91 5.62 8.24 -9.70
CA VAL A 91 5.35 9.28 -8.70
C VAL A 91 3.98 9.07 -8.08
N GLN A 92 2.94 8.83 -8.88
CA GLN A 92 1.59 8.55 -8.38
C GLN A 92 1.53 7.30 -7.50
N MET A 93 2.27 6.25 -7.86
CA MET A 93 2.34 5.01 -7.09
C MET A 93 3.06 5.20 -5.75
N LEU A 94 4.22 5.88 -5.76
CA LEU A 94 4.98 6.20 -4.55
C LEU A 94 4.19 7.10 -3.60
N ASP A 95 3.49 8.10 -4.12
CA ASP A 95 2.60 8.96 -3.33
C ASP A 95 1.42 8.19 -2.75
N SER A 96 0.85 7.26 -3.50
CA SER A 96 -0.21 6.37 -3.02
C SER A 96 0.27 5.50 -1.87
N MET A 97 1.44 4.88 -2.03
CA MET A 97 2.08 4.07 -1.00
C MET A 97 2.38 4.91 0.24
N ARG A 98 3.00 6.08 0.09
CA ARG A 98 3.28 7.02 1.19
C ARG A 98 2.02 7.36 1.98
N ARG A 99 0.92 7.69 1.30
CA ARG A 99 -0.38 7.97 1.95
C ARG A 99 -0.91 6.77 2.72
N ARG A 100 -0.77 5.55 2.20
CA ARG A 100 -1.18 4.33 2.90
C ARG A 100 -0.34 4.08 4.14
N SER A 101 0.98 4.19 4.05
CA SER A 101 1.88 3.99 5.19
C SER A 101 1.63 5.01 6.30
N LEU A 102 1.34 6.27 5.95
CA LEU A 102 0.95 7.29 6.94
C LEU A 102 -0.36 6.94 7.65
N ARG A 103 -1.40 6.51 6.91
CA ARG A 103 -2.68 6.08 7.51
C ARG A 103 -2.51 4.86 8.41
N ALA A 104 -1.68 3.90 8.01
CA ALA A 104 -1.35 2.73 8.83
C ALA A 104 -0.64 3.15 10.12
N ALA A 105 0.34 4.04 10.04
CA ALA A 105 1.04 4.58 11.20
C ALA A 105 0.10 5.34 12.14
N ASP A 106 -0.79 6.18 11.60
CA ASP A 106 -1.79 6.91 12.39
C ASP A 106 -2.75 5.95 13.09
N ALA A 107 -3.22 4.90 12.41
CA ALA A 107 -4.09 3.88 13.00
C ALA A 107 -3.41 3.11 14.14
N LEU A 108 -2.14 2.75 13.97
CA LEU A 108 -1.33 2.12 15.02
C LEU A 108 -1.10 3.07 16.20
N ARG A 109 -0.79 4.34 15.96
CA ARG A 109 -0.67 5.34 17.04
C ARG A 109 -1.98 5.48 17.81
N CYS A 110 -3.12 5.55 17.13
CA CYS A 110 -4.43 5.57 17.78
C CYS A 110 -4.68 4.31 18.62
N ALA A 111 -4.28 3.12 18.15
CA ALA A 111 -4.43 1.89 18.90
C ALA A 111 -3.62 1.88 20.22
N VAL A 112 -2.40 2.41 20.18
CA VAL A 112 -1.46 2.40 21.32
C VAL A 112 -1.67 3.60 22.26
N THR A 113 -2.23 4.71 21.77
CA THR A 113 -2.47 5.90 22.60
C THR A 113 -3.66 5.64 23.54
N PRO A 114 -3.47 5.79 24.87
CA PRO A 114 -4.59 5.73 25.81
C PRO A 114 -5.60 6.83 25.45
N GLY A 115 -6.89 6.48 25.41
CA GLY A 115 -7.94 7.48 25.20
C GLY A 115 -7.95 8.52 26.34
N PRO A 116 -8.51 9.72 26.13
CA PRO A 116 -8.64 10.70 27.19
C PRO A 116 -9.47 10.10 28.33
N SER A 117 -8.83 9.85 29.46
CA SER A 117 -9.50 9.58 30.72
C SER A 117 -10.37 10.79 31.02
N GLY A 118 -11.70 10.66 30.92
CA GLY A 118 -12.61 11.74 31.29
C GLY A 118 -12.35 12.16 32.75
N PRO A 119 -12.44 13.46 33.09
CA PRO A 119 -12.31 13.90 34.47
C PRO A 119 -13.58 13.49 35.24
N GLY A 120 -13.46 12.52 36.15
CA GLY A 120 -14.58 12.10 36.99
C GLY A 120 -14.12 11.25 38.17
N PRO A 121 -14.24 11.72 39.43
CA PRO A 121 -13.90 10.94 40.60
C PRO A 121 -15.08 10.04 40.98
N ALA A 122 -15.11 8.81 40.47
CA ALA A 122 -15.82 7.67 41.07
C ALA A 122 -15.53 6.39 40.27
N ALA A 123 -14.34 5.83 40.44
CA ALA A 123 -14.02 4.52 39.86
C ALA A 123 -14.77 3.41 40.59
N GLY A 124 -15.97 3.09 40.09
CA GLY A 124 -16.65 1.85 40.43
C GLY A 124 -15.97 0.65 39.76
N PRO A 125 -16.29 -0.59 40.16
CA PRO A 125 -15.72 -1.82 39.59
C PRO A 125 -16.00 -2.06 38.09
N GLY A 126 -16.64 -1.11 37.38
CA GLY A 126 -16.93 -1.14 35.95
C GLY A 126 -15.91 -0.46 35.03
N ASP A 127 -14.99 0.37 35.56
CA ASP A 127 -14.09 1.21 34.76
C ASP A 127 -13.09 0.43 33.91
N GLY A 128 -12.62 -0.72 34.42
CA GLY A 128 -11.67 -1.57 33.69
C GLY A 128 -12.27 -2.23 32.45
N ARG A 129 -13.59 -2.45 32.41
CA ARG A 129 -14.27 -3.05 31.26
C ARG A 129 -14.42 -2.05 30.12
N ALA A 130 -14.81 -0.81 30.44
CA ALA A 130 -14.94 0.26 29.44
C ALA A 130 -13.59 0.59 28.79
N ALA A 131 -12.52 0.65 29.57
CA ALA A 131 -11.17 0.88 29.06
C ALA A 131 -10.67 -0.27 28.14
N ARG A 132 -11.00 -1.53 28.49
CA ARG A 132 -10.68 -2.70 27.66
C ARG A 132 -11.46 -2.70 26.35
N GLU A 133 -12.77 -2.43 26.37
CA GLU A 133 -13.58 -2.35 25.14
C GLU A 133 -13.12 -1.20 24.22
N ALA A 134 -12.78 -0.05 24.80
CA ALA A 134 -12.23 1.07 24.04
C ALA A 134 -10.91 0.69 23.35
N THR A 135 -10.05 -0.08 24.03
CA THR A 135 -8.79 -0.57 23.46
C THR A 135 -9.04 -1.63 22.38
N ALA A 136 -9.95 -2.57 22.62
CA ALA A 136 -10.36 -3.57 21.65
C ALA A 136 -10.93 -2.93 20.37
N SER A 137 -11.78 -1.92 20.51
CA SER A 137 -12.35 -1.16 19.39
C SER A 137 -11.25 -0.48 18.54
N ARG A 138 -10.27 0.19 19.17
CA ARG A 138 -9.15 0.82 18.45
C ARG A 138 -8.26 -0.21 17.75
N LEU A 139 -8.02 -1.37 18.36
CA LEU A 139 -7.29 -2.47 17.72
C LEU A 139 -8.05 -3.02 16.50
N ARG A 140 -9.35 -3.31 16.62
CA ARG A 140 -10.18 -3.75 15.49
C ARG A 140 -10.15 -2.73 14.33
N GLN A 141 -10.23 -1.43 14.66
CA GLN A 141 -10.14 -0.36 13.67
C GLN A 141 -8.76 -0.33 13.00
N ALA A 142 -7.67 -0.44 13.76
CA ALA A 142 -6.32 -0.47 13.21
C ALA A 142 -6.09 -1.68 12.29
N ALA A 143 -6.51 -2.88 12.71
CA ALA A 143 -6.46 -4.08 11.89
C ALA A 143 -7.25 -3.92 10.58
N SER A 144 -8.44 -3.31 10.63
CA SER A 144 -9.23 -3.02 9.43
C SER A 144 -8.52 -2.07 8.46
N VAL A 145 -7.86 -1.02 8.97
CA VAL A 145 -7.11 -0.06 8.13
C VAL A 145 -5.90 -0.74 7.49
N LEU A 146 -5.16 -1.55 8.26
CA LEU A 146 -4.00 -2.29 7.78
C LEU A 146 -4.37 -3.31 6.69
N ASN A 147 -5.42 -4.10 6.92
CA ASN A 147 -5.93 -5.08 5.96
C ASN A 147 -6.44 -4.40 4.67
N ALA A 148 -7.13 -3.26 4.78
CA ALA A 148 -7.55 -2.49 3.61
C ALA A 148 -6.37 -1.90 2.83
N GLY A 149 -5.28 -1.57 3.52
CA GLY A 149 -4.03 -1.13 2.92
C GLY A 149 -3.31 -2.24 2.15
N ALA A 150 -3.26 -3.45 2.73
CA ALA A 150 -2.65 -4.64 2.12
C ALA A 150 -3.44 -5.18 0.92
N ALA A 151 -4.78 -5.20 0.99
CA ALA A 151 -5.63 -5.71 -0.09
C ALA A 151 -5.65 -4.82 -1.35
N ARG A 152 -5.16 -3.58 -1.28
CA ARG A 152 -5.18 -2.60 -2.38
C ARG A 152 -3.96 -2.62 -3.30
N ALA A 153 -3.13 -3.65 -3.26
CA ALA A 153 -2.19 -3.98 -4.33
C ALA A 153 -2.92 -4.49 -5.60
N GLY A 154 -4.00 -3.81 -5.99
CA GLY A 154 -4.74 -4.09 -7.21
C GLY A 154 -4.00 -3.54 -8.42
N PRO A 155 -4.13 -4.17 -9.60
CA PRO A 155 -3.31 -3.86 -10.77
C PRO A 155 -3.46 -2.39 -11.12
N VAL A 156 -2.33 -1.66 -11.08
CA VAL A 156 -2.23 -0.36 -11.76
C VAL A 156 -2.69 -0.62 -13.19
N ARG A 157 -3.71 0.13 -13.65
CA ARG A 157 -4.20 0.03 -15.03
C ARG A 157 -3.02 0.35 -15.95
N GLN A 158 -2.29 -0.68 -16.36
CA GLN A 158 -1.31 -0.59 -17.41
C GLN A 158 -2.09 -0.21 -18.66
N LYS A 159 -2.06 1.07 -19.04
CA LYS A 159 -2.15 1.39 -20.46
C LYS A 159 -0.89 0.77 -21.04
N LYS A 160 -1.01 -0.48 -21.49
CA LYS A 160 -0.01 -1.14 -22.32
C LYS A 160 0.40 -0.10 -23.35
N ALA A 161 1.66 0.33 -23.33
CA ALA A 161 2.20 1.06 -24.45
C ALA A 161 2.14 0.07 -25.62
N VAL A 162 1.02 0.10 -26.34
CA VAL A 162 0.89 -0.63 -27.58
C VAL A 162 1.83 0.10 -28.51
N VAL A 163 3.06 -0.40 -28.58
CA VAL A 163 3.94 -0.20 -29.73
C VAL A 163 3.25 -0.94 -30.87
N GLY A 164 2.19 -0.33 -31.41
CA GLY A 164 1.59 -0.77 -32.64
C GLY A 164 2.59 -0.44 -33.74
N THR A 165 3.05 -1.48 -34.44
CA THR A 165 3.54 -1.33 -35.80
C THR A 165 2.47 -0.60 -36.60
N VAL A 166 2.67 0.70 -36.82
CA VAL A 166 1.86 1.45 -37.78
C VAL A 166 2.36 1.00 -39.16
N GLU A 167 1.69 -0.01 -39.73
CA GLU A 167 1.76 -0.21 -41.17
C GLU A 167 0.96 0.91 -41.83
N LEU A 168 1.68 1.85 -42.45
CA LEU A 168 1.10 2.85 -43.32
C LEU A 168 0.92 2.22 -44.71
N PHE A 169 -0.34 2.00 -45.11
CA PHE A 169 -0.74 2.00 -46.51
C PHE A 169 -0.93 3.45 -46.97
#